data_AF-A0A9N9RSC0-F1
#
_entry.id   AF-A0A9N9RSC0-F1
#
_cell.length_a   1.000
_cell.length_b   1.000
_cell.length_c   1.000
_cell.angle_alpha   90.00
_cell.angle_beta   90.00
_cell.angle_gamma   90.00
#
_symmetry.space_group_name_H-M   'P 1'
#
loop_
_entity.id
_entity.type
_entity.pdbx_description
1 polymer ?
#
loop_
_entity_poly.entity_id
_entity_poly.type
_entity_poly.pdbx_seq_one_letter_code
_entity_poly.pdbx_strand_id
1 'polypeptide(L)'
;MNASDYYGLEELRRACSGFVQSCINVDTVCALLSSAEKYIQYKCTKSLVQKVLEFVDEHGNEVLNLGSFTLLPQHVVRLILVRDELQADEFTKFQAALMWSKKFCDANPLTPLKDVISNFLEYIQFHKIPANVLMREVHPLGVVPYSIIMNALAYQADPASVDPGKLSPNSSRVRRARQSHGRSMSVQSSLDPYGSNTTLSSSGSSGEAVSAPHSK
;
A
#
# COMPACT_ATOMS: atom_id res chain seq x y z
N MET A 1 23.47 -9.94 3.93
CA MET A 1 22.08 -10.33 4.24
C MET A 1 21.58 -11.51 3.40
N ASN A 2 21.44 -11.39 2.07
CA ASN A 2 20.93 -12.52 1.26
C ASN A 2 21.86 -13.75 1.31
N ALA A 3 23.17 -13.56 1.30
CA ALA A 3 24.15 -14.64 1.48
C ALA A 3 24.11 -15.24 2.90
N SER A 4 23.97 -14.43 3.95
CA SER A 4 23.89 -14.94 5.32
C SER A 4 22.63 -15.79 5.54
N ASP A 5 21.51 -15.40 4.95
CA ASP A 5 20.27 -16.20 4.95
C ASP A 5 20.45 -17.49 4.13
N TYR A 6 21.08 -17.42 2.95
CA TYR A 6 21.30 -18.58 2.08
C TYR A 6 22.23 -19.63 2.71
N TYR A 7 23.28 -19.19 3.40
CA TYR A 7 24.26 -20.06 4.05
C TYR A 7 23.94 -20.37 5.52
N GLY A 8 22.80 -19.90 6.06
CA GLY A 8 22.38 -20.17 7.44
C GLY A 8 23.29 -19.56 8.52
N LEU A 9 23.97 -18.46 8.21
CA LEU A 9 24.91 -17.78 9.12
C LEU A 9 24.15 -16.83 10.06
N GLU A 10 23.58 -17.37 11.13
CA GLU A 10 22.68 -16.63 12.02
C GLU A 10 23.32 -15.42 12.74
N GLU A 11 24.60 -15.51 13.13
CA GLU A 11 25.29 -14.36 13.75
C GLU A 11 25.51 -13.23 12.75
N LEU A 12 25.95 -13.56 11.53
CA LEU A 12 26.12 -12.59 10.46
C LEU A 12 24.78 -11.97 10.07
N ARG A 13 23.72 -12.77 10.02
CA ARG A 13 22.35 -12.31 9.77
C ARG A 13 21.86 -11.32 10.84
N ARG A 14 22.11 -11.62 12.12
CA ARG A 14 21.76 -10.73 13.25
C ARG A 14 22.54 -9.42 13.19
N ALA A 15 23.84 -9.47 12.94
CA ALA A 15 24.68 -8.28 12.79
C ALA A 15 24.24 -7.41 11.59
N CYS A 16 23.98 -8.03 10.43
CA CYS A 16 23.43 -7.33 9.27
C CYS A 16 22.07 -6.68 9.56
N SER A 17 21.20 -7.34 10.33
CA SER A 17 19.86 -6.82 10.63
C SER A 17 19.90 -5.52 11.42
N GLY A 18 20.77 -5.42 12.42
CA GLY A 18 20.99 -4.19 13.18
C GLY A 18 21.60 -3.07 12.32
N PHE A 19 22.62 -3.41 11.51
CA PHE A 19 23.25 -2.44 10.62
C PHE A 19 22.28 -1.87 9.58
N VAL A 20 21.44 -2.71 8.98
CA VAL A 20 20.48 -2.27 7.97
C VAL A 20 19.46 -1.28 8.55
N GLN A 21 19.02 -1.45 9.79
CA GLN A 21 18.15 -0.46 10.45
C GLN A 21 18.84 0.89 10.64
N SER A 22 20.13 0.93 10.98
CA SER A 22 20.89 2.18 11.08
C SER A 22 21.14 2.87 9.75
N CYS A 23 21.01 2.15 8.63
CA CYS A 23 21.23 2.70 7.30
C CYS A 23 20.00 3.37 6.70
N ILE A 24 18.80 3.21 7.29
CA ILE A 24 17.58 3.83 6.78
C ILE A 24 17.53 5.28 7.26
N ASN A 25 17.74 6.22 6.35
CA ASN A 25 17.58 7.65 6.57
C ASN A 25 17.11 8.31 5.27
N VAL A 26 16.78 9.61 5.36
CA VAL A 26 16.22 10.38 4.24
C VAL A 26 17.12 10.34 3.00
N ASP A 27 18.44 10.41 3.15
CA ASP A 27 19.36 10.44 2.00
C ASP A 27 19.54 9.06 1.34
N THR A 28 19.37 7.97 2.10
CA THR A 28 19.65 6.61 1.62
C THR A 28 18.41 5.88 1.10
N VAL A 29 17.19 6.29 1.47
CA VAL A 29 15.97 5.53 1.13
C VAL A 29 15.77 5.34 -0.36
N CYS A 30 16.03 6.35 -1.19
CA CYS A 30 15.87 6.23 -2.64
C CYS A 30 16.87 5.21 -3.24
N ALA A 31 18.12 5.22 -2.76
CA ALA A 31 19.13 4.26 -3.19
C ALA A 31 18.79 2.84 -2.72
N LEU A 32 18.31 2.69 -1.49
CA LEU A 32 17.88 1.40 -0.94
C LEU A 32 16.72 0.81 -1.75
N LEU A 33 15.68 1.61 -2.04
CA LEU A 33 14.54 1.16 -2.85
C LEU A 33 14.94 0.76 -4.26
N SER A 34 15.79 1.56 -4.92
CA SER A 34 16.29 1.25 -6.26
C SER A 34 17.14 -0.03 -6.28
N SER A 35 17.99 -0.23 -5.27
CA SER A 35 18.85 -1.43 -5.20
C SER A 35 18.08 -2.71 -4.85
N ALA A 36 16.99 -2.61 -4.08
CA ALA A 36 16.21 -3.74 -3.61
C ALA A 36 15.43 -4.45 -4.73
N GLU A 37 15.12 -3.75 -5.83
CA GLU A 37 14.40 -4.30 -6.97
C GLU A 37 15.06 -5.59 -7.52
N LYS A 38 16.39 -5.58 -7.63
CA LYS A 38 17.17 -6.71 -8.15
C LYS A 38 17.13 -7.97 -7.27
N TYR A 39 16.68 -7.83 -6.03
CA TYR A 39 16.75 -8.87 -5.00
C TYR A 39 15.38 -9.16 -4.36
N ILE A 40 14.29 -8.68 -4.96
CA ILE A 40 12.94 -8.75 -4.35
C ILE A 40 12.45 -10.18 -4.08
N GLN A 41 13.02 -11.18 -4.75
CA GLN A 41 12.74 -12.60 -4.53
C GLN A 41 13.17 -13.11 -3.15
N TYR A 42 14.14 -12.46 -2.50
CA TYR A 42 14.65 -12.89 -1.20
C TYR A 42 13.78 -12.37 -0.06
N LYS A 43 13.42 -13.27 0.88
CA LYS A 43 12.56 -12.96 2.04
C LYS A 43 13.09 -11.77 2.85
N CYS A 44 14.39 -11.72 3.07
CA CYS A 44 15.02 -10.64 3.82
C CYS A 44 14.90 -9.29 3.11
N THR A 45 15.08 -9.27 1.78
CA THR A 45 14.92 -8.05 0.98
C THR A 45 13.47 -7.53 1.05
N LYS A 46 12.47 -8.43 0.99
CA LYS A 46 11.06 -8.04 1.20
C LYS A 46 10.83 -7.36 2.54
N SER A 47 11.39 -7.92 3.63
CA SER A 47 11.27 -7.30 4.95
C SER A 47 11.99 -5.95 5.06
N LEU A 48 13.11 -5.78 4.35
CA LEU A 48 13.81 -4.50 4.27
C LEU A 48 12.99 -3.46 3.52
N VAL A 49 12.49 -3.80 2.32
CA VAL A 49 11.65 -2.89 1.53
C VAL A 49 10.44 -2.42 2.33
N GLN A 50 9.79 -3.32 3.08
CA GLN A 50 8.68 -2.96 3.94
C GLN A 50 9.08 -1.89 4.97
N LYS A 51 10.19 -2.09 5.70
CA LYS A 51 10.70 -1.11 6.68
C LYS A 51 11.09 0.23 6.04
N VAL A 52 11.70 0.20 4.85
CA VAL A 52 12.05 1.43 4.13
C VAL A 52 10.79 2.17 3.70
N LEU A 53 9.76 1.47 3.23
CA LEU A 53 8.48 2.09 2.86
C LEU A 53 7.75 2.66 4.08
N GLU A 54 7.81 2.00 5.23
CA GLU A 54 7.29 2.55 6.50
C GLU A 54 8.02 3.84 6.89
N PHE A 55 9.35 3.88 6.78
CA PHE A 55 10.11 5.10 7.01
C PHE A 55 9.75 6.23 6.03
N VAL A 56 9.57 5.89 4.74
CA VAL A 56 9.14 6.84 3.71
C VAL A 56 7.74 7.38 4.01
N ASP A 57 6.85 6.56 4.56
CA ASP A 57 5.51 7.04 4.94
C ASP A 57 5.57 8.11 6.03
N GLU A 58 6.44 7.95 7.03
CA GLU A 58 6.61 8.91 8.11
C GLU A 58 7.31 10.21 7.65
N HIS A 59 8.23 10.12 6.70
CA HIS A 59 9.06 11.24 6.21
C HIS A 59 8.70 11.67 4.78
N GLY A 60 7.43 11.49 4.39
CA GLY A 60 6.99 11.60 2.99
C GLY A 60 7.36 12.94 2.33
N ASN A 61 7.10 14.06 3.01
CA ASN A 61 7.44 15.39 2.48
C ASN A 61 8.95 15.58 2.24
N GLU A 62 9.80 15.08 3.14
CA GLU A 62 11.26 15.23 2.99
C GLU A 62 11.76 14.37 1.83
N VAL A 63 11.34 13.11 1.77
CA VAL A 63 11.78 12.15 0.76
C VAL A 63 11.32 12.56 -0.66
N LEU A 64 10.07 13.02 -0.80
CA LEU A 64 9.51 13.44 -2.10
C LEU A 64 10.20 14.68 -2.67
N ASN A 65 10.79 15.53 -1.82
CA ASN A 65 11.52 16.73 -2.23
C ASN A 65 12.99 16.46 -2.61
N LEU A 66 13.50 15.25 -2.38
CA LEU A 66 14.88 14.91 -2.74
C LEU A 66 15.06 14.83 -4.25
N GLY A 67 16.18 15.38 -4.74
CA GLY A 67 16.57 15.19 -6.14
C GLY A 67 16.77 13.72 -6.51
N SER A 68 17.22 12.88 -5.56
CA SER A 68 17.39 11.43 -5.74
C SER A 68 16.07 10.69 -5.97
N PHE A 69 14.93 11.25 -5.57
CA PHE A 69 13.60 10.68 -5.84
C PHE A 69 13.35 10.55 -7.35
N THR A 70 13.85 11.50 -8.14
CA THR A 70 13.71 11.48 -9.61
C THR A 70 14.48 10.34 -10.28
N LEU A 71 15.39 9.67 -9.57
CA LEU A 71 16.17 8.53 -10.05
C LEU A 71 15.46 7.19 -9.84
N LEU A 72 14.34 7.17 -9.12
CA LEU A 72 13.59 5.95 -8.87
C LEU A 72 12.93 5.42 -10.15
N PRO A 73 12.81 4.10 -10.32
CA PRO A 73 12.01 3.53 -11.40
C PRO A 73 10.53 3.94 -11.31
N GLN A 74 9.85 4.03 -12.46
CA GLN A 74 8.44 4.46 -12.54
C GLN A 74 7.51 3.67 -11.61
N HIS A 75 7.69 2.34 -11.55
CA HIS A 75 6.85 1.47 -10.73
C HIS A 75 7.09 1.70 -9.22
N VAL A 76 8.30 2.09 -8.81
CA VAL A 76 8.62 2.43 -7.41
C VAL A 76 7.97 3.77 -7.04
N VAL A 77 8.03 4.77 -7.91
CA VAL A 77 7.34 6.05 -7.69
C VAL A 77 5.84 5.83 -7.54
N ARG A 78 5.25 4.99 -8.41
CA ARG A 78 3.84 4.60 -8.31
C ARG A 78 3.55 3.89 -6.97
N LEU A 79 4.42 2.98 -6.54
CA LEU A 79 4.30 2.25 -5.29
C LEU A 79 4.31 3.19 -4.08
N ILE A 80 5.08 4.28 -4.11
CA ILE A 80 5.14 5.26 -3.01
C ILE A 80 3.86 6.12 -3.03
N LEU A 81 3.52 6.71 -4.18
CA LEU A 81 2.40 7.66 -4.28
C LEU A 81 1.02 7.04 -4.00
N VAL A 82 0.84 5.74 -4.23
CA VAL A 82 -0.43 5.03 -3.98
C VAL A 82 -0.68 4.71 -2.50
N ARG A 83 0.33 4.89 -1.63
CA ARG A 83 0.21 4.52 -0.20
C ARG A 83 -0.69 5.51 0.53
N ASP A 84 -1.65 4.97 1.27
CA ASP A 84 -2.59 5.77 2.06
C ASP A 84 -1.91 6.34 3.31
N GLU A 85 -0.90 5.63 3.82
CA GLU A 85 -0.17 5.95 5.04
C GLU A 85 0.87 7.07 4.86
N LEU A 86 1.20 7.42 3.61
CA LEU A 86 2.21 8.41 3.24
C LEU A 86 1.87 9.81 3.77
N GLN A 87 2.63 10.28 4.74
CA GLN A 87 2.54 11.63 5.33
C GLN A 87 3.23 12.65 4.41
N ALA A 88 2.51 13.04 3.36
CA ALA A 88 2.94 14.08 2.45
C ALA A 88 1.77 14.93 1.97
N ASP A 89 2.05 16.23 1.77
CA ASP A 89 1.09 17.15 1.19
C ASP A 89 0.78 16.77 -0.25
N GLU A 90 -0.48 16.89 -0.65
CA GLU A 90 -0.90 16.55 -2.02
C GLU A 90 -0.20 17.41 -3.07
N PHE A 91 0.19 18.64 -2.70
CA PHE A 91 1.00 19.49 -3.55
C PHE A 91 2.43 18.95 -3.72
N THR A 92 3.06 18.46 -2.65
CA THR A 92 4.39 17.84 -2.71
C THR A 92 4.37 16.55 -3.54
N LYS A 93 3.30 15.74 -3.42
CA LYS A 93 3.09 14.58 -4.31
C LYS A 93 3.04 14.99 -5.78
N PHE A 94 2.30 16.06 -6.10
CA PHE A 94 2.25 16.62 -7.45
C PHE A 94 3.61 17.11 -7.94
N GLN A 95 4.35 17.87 -7.12
CA GLN A 95 5.68 18.37 -7.47
C GLN A 95 6.65 17.22 -7.72
N ALA A 96 6.68 16.21 -6.87
CA ALA A 96 7.53 15.04 -7.03
C ALA A 96 7.20 14.27 -8.33
N ALA A 97 5.91 14.05 -8.61
CA ALA A 97 5.47 13.43 -9.86
C ALA A 97 5.87 14.27 -11.10
N LEU A 98 5.75 15.60 -11.02
CA LEU A 98 6.14 16.51 -12.09
C LEU A 98 7.66 16.50 -12.33
N MET A 99 8.46 16.56 -11.26
CA MET A 99 9.93 16.53 -11.34
C MET A 99 10.43 15.20 -11.89
N TRP A 100 9.87 14.09 -11.42
CA TRP A 100 10.17 12.77 -11.97
C TRP A 100 9.80 12.69 -13.46
N SER A 101 8.60 13.16 -13.84
CA SER A 101 8.14 13.12 -15.23
C SER A 101 9.03 13.96 -16.15
N LYS A 102 9.47 15.14 -15.69
CA LYS A 102 10.43 15.97 -16.43
C LYS A 102 11.76 15.24 -16.66
N LYS A 103 12.32 14.64 -15.61
CA LYS A 103 13.55 13.84 -15.72
C LYS A 103 13.42 12.65 -16.65
N PHE A 104 12.26 11.99 -16.65
CA PHE A 104 11.97 10.90 -17.58
C PHE A 104 11.91 11.39 -19.03
N CYS A 105 11.26 12.53 -19.29
CA CYS A 105 11.21 13.16 -20.62
C CYS A 105 12.58 13.64 -21.10
N ASP A 106 13.44 14.14 -20.20
CA ASP A 106 14.82 14.51 -20.54
C ASP A 106 15.61 13.29 -21.08
N ALA A 107 15.35 12.10 -20.53
CA ALA A 107 15.93 10.84 -21.00
C ALA A 107 15.19 10.25 -22.22
N ASN A 108 13.93 10.63 -22.45
CA ASN A 108 13.06 10.12 -23.52
C ASN A 108 12.36 11.28 -24.26
N PRO A 109 13.07 12.02 -25.13
CA PRO A 109 12.56 13.27 -25.74
C PRO A 109 11.32 13.10 -26.61
N LEU A 110 10.98 11.87 -27.01
CA LEU A 110 9.84 11.55 -27.87
C LEU A 110 8.53 11.45 -27.09
N THR A 111 8.57 11.36 -25.76
CA THR A 111 7.35 11.19 -24.94
C THR A 111 6.91 12.52 -24.34
N PRO A 112 5.68 12.99 -24.62
CA PRO A 112 5.21 14.27 -24.12
C PRO A 112 4.99 14.20 -22.60
N LEU A 113 5.37 15.27 -21.89
CA LEU A 113 5.26 15.36 -20.43
C LEU A 113 3.87 15.04 -19.90
N LYS A 114 2.83 15.47 -20.63
CA LYS A 114 1.43 15.25 -20.26
C LYS A 114 1.08 13.76 -20.17
N ASP A 115 1.60 12.94 -21.06
CA ASP A 115 1.31 11.49 -21.06
C ASP A 115 2.05 10.79 -19.93
N VAL A 116 3.30 11.20 -19.66
CA VAL A 116 4.10 10.67 -18.56
C VAL A 116 3.47 10.98 -17.22
N ILE A 117 3.18 12.25 -16.93
CA ILE A 117 2.63 12.66 -15.63
C ILE A 117 1.20 12.15 -15.40
N SER A 118 0.42 11.93 -16.47
CA SER A 118 -0.92 11.34 -16.38
C SER A 118 -0.93 9.98 -15.66
N ASN A 119 0.18 9.25 -15.67
CA ASN A 119 0.34 8.00 -14.93
C ASN A 119 0.23 8.16 -13.41
N PHE A 120 0.42 9.36 -12.88
CA PHE A 120 0.49 9.63 -11.45
C PHE A 120 -0.68 10.48 -10.94
N LEU A 121 -1.36 11.23 -11.81
CA LEU A 121 -2.42 12.18 -11.42
C LEU A 121 -3.55 11.50 -10.64
N GLU A 122 -3.85 10.24 -10.90
CA GLU A 122 -4.89 9.48 -10.20
C GLU A 122 -4.59 9.20 -8.73
N TYR A 123 -3.34 9.35 -8.29
CA TYR A 123 -2.91 9.15 -6.90
C TYR A 123 -2.85 10.45 -6.09
N ILE A 124 -3.18 11.59 -6.71
CA ILE A 124 -3.12 12.90 -6.07
C ILE A 124 -4.53 13.42 -5.86
N GLN A 125 -4.83 13.79 -4.62
CA GLN A 125 -6.11 14.34 -4.23
C GLN A 125 -6.10 15.86 -4.40
N PHE A 126 -6.28 16.33 -5.64
CA PHE A 126 -6.22 17.75 -6.00
C PHE A 126 -7.16 18.64 -5.16
N HIS A 127 -8.30 18.10 -4.71
CA HIS A 127 -9.23 18.83 -3.85
C HIS A 127 -8.66 19.19 -2.46
N LYS A 128 -7.55 18.57 -2.02
CA LYS A 128 -6.83 18.96 -0.80
C LYS A 128 -5.72 19.99 -1.06
N ILE A 129 -5.37 20.27 -2.32
CA ILE A 129 -4.41 21.32 -2.65
C ILE A 129 -5.13 22.68 -2.58
N PRO A 130 -4.60 23.68 -1.86
CA PRO A 130 -5.24 24.99 -1.76
C PRO A 130 -5.56 25.62 -3.13
N ALA A 131 -6.75 26.23 -3.26
CA ALA A 131 -7.25 26.81 -4.51
C ALA A 131 -6.28 27.82 -5.15
N ASN A 132 -5.61 28.63 -4.32
CA ASN A 132 -4.61 29.60 -4.78
C ASN A 132 -3.42 28.91 -5.45
N VAL A 133 -2.93 27.81 -4.88
CA VAL A 133 -1.82 27.00 -5.42
C VAL A 133 -2.28 26.28 -6.69
N LEU A 134 -3.48 25.70 -6.69
CA LEU A 134 -4.06 25.08 -7.89
C LEU A 134 -4.09 26.06 -9.08
N MET A 135 -4.58 27.28 -8.87
CA MET A 135 -4.75 28.25 -9.96
C MET A 135 -3.46 28.97 -10.37
N ARG A 136 -2.53 29.19 -9.44
CA ARG A 136 -1.29 29.93 -9.71
C ARG A 136 -0.12 29.04 -10.12
N GLU A 137 -0.07 27.80 -9.62
CA GLU A 137 1.10 26.93 -9.79
C GLU A 137 0.78 25.67 -10.59
N VAL A 138 -0.40 25.07 -10.42
CA VAL A 138 -0.75 23.80 -11.10
C VAL A 138 -1.40 24.05 -12.47
N HIS A 139 -2.41 24.92 -12.54
CA HIS A 139 -3.17 25.21 -13.75
C HIS A 139 -2.31 25.75 -14.91
N PRO A 140 -1.39 26.72 -14.70
CA PRO A 140 -0.60 27.29 -15.80
C PRO A 140 0.35 26.29 -16.47
N LEU A 141 0.66 25.16 -15.81
CA LEU A 141 1.52 24.12 -16.38
C LEU A 141 0.84 23.33 -17.50
N GLY A 142 -0.51 23.35 -17.59
CA GLY A 142 -1.26 22.66 -18.65
C GLY A 142 -1.14 21.13 -18.64
N VAL A 143 -0.51 20.55 -17.62
CA VAL A 143 -0.28 19.10 -17.48
C VAL A 143 -1.45 18.36 -16.84
N VAL A 144 -2.23 19.03 -16.00
CA VAL A 144 -3.42 18.47 -15.34
C VAL A 144 -4.66 18.81 -16.17
N PRO A 145 -5.51 17.83 -16.54
CA PRO A 145 -6.77 18.10 -17.22
C PRO A 145 -7.64 19.10 -16.46
N TYR A 146 -8.21 20.07 -17.19
CA TYR A 146 -9.04 21.14 -16.61
C TYR A 146 -10.23 20.60 -15.81
N SER A 147 -10.82 19.47 -16.23
CA SER A 147 -11.91 18.81 -15.51
C SER A 147 -11.53 18.39 -14.08
N ILE A 148 -10.29 17.95 -13.85
CA ILE A 148 -9.80 17.57 -12.52
C ILE A 148 -9.69 18.81 -11.64
N ILE A 149 -9.12 19.90 -12.17
CA ILE A 149 -8.99 21.18 -11.45
C ILE A 149 -10.38 21.74 -11.11
N MET A 150 -11.30 21.76 -12.08
CA MET A 150 -12.65 22.26 -11.87
C MET A 150 -13.41 21.45 -10.82
N ASN A 151 -13.33 20.12 -10.87
CA ASN A 151 -13.96 19.25 -9.87
C ASN A 151 -13.35 19.45 -8.47
N ALA A 152 -12.03 19.65 -8.39
CA ALA A 152 -11.34 19.95 -7.13
C ALA A 152 -11.82 21.27 -6.52
N LEU A 153 -11.92 22.33 -7.33
CA LEU A 153 -12.41 23.64 -6.89
C LEU A 153 -13.90 23.59 -6.50
N ALA A 154 -14.72 22.88 -7.27
CA ALA A 154 -16.14 22.69 -6.95
C ALA A 154 -16.31 21.99 -5.60
N TYR A 155 -15.53 20.92 -5.34
CA TYR A 155 -15.54 20.23 -4.05
C TYR A 155 -15.07 21.12 -2.89
N GLN A 156 -14.10 22.01 -3.13
CA GLN A 156 -13.64 22.97 -2.11
C GLN A 156 -14.69 24.04 -1.78
N ALA A 157 -15.49 24.46 -2.76
CA ALA A 157 -16.57 25.44 -2.57
C ALA A 157 -17.81 24.81 -1.92
N ASP A 158 -18.18 23.61 -2.36
CA ASP A 158 -19.29 22.84 -1.81
C ASP A 158 -19.04 21.33 -1.98
N PRO A 159 -18.72 20.60 -0.89
CA PRO A 159 -18.51 19.15 -0.93
C PRO A 159 -19.74 18.34 -1.39
N ALA A 160 -20.96 18.87 -1.30
CA ALA A 160 -22.17 18.20 -1.76
C ALA A 160 -22.36 18.27 -3.29
N SER A 161 -21.65 19.18 -3.95
CA SER A 161 -21.77 19.43 -5.40
C SER A 161 -21.06 18.39 -6.28
N VAL A 162 -20.17 17.57 -5.71
CA VAL A 162 -19.36 16.59 -6.45
C VAL A 162 -19.36 15.23 -5.76
N ASP A 163 -19.57 14.16 -6.55
CA ASP A 163 -19.40 12.78 -6.08
C ASP A 163 -17.91 12.51 -5.76
N PRO A 164 -17.55 12.16 -4.51
CA PRO A 164 -16.17 11.86 -4.13
C PRO A 164 -15.54 10.73 -4.95
N GLY A 165 -16.35 9.82 -5.50
CA GLY A 165 -15.87 8.77 -6.40
C GLY A 165 -15.29 9.27 -7.72
N LYS A 166 -15.62 10.51 -8.12
CA LYS A 166 -15.12 11.15 -9.35
C LYS A 166 -13.88 12.02 -9.13
N LEU A 167 -13.48 12.25 -7.88
CA LEU A 167 -12.32 13.08 -7.53
C LEU A 167 -10.99 12.33 -7.65
N SER A 168 -11.01 11.01 -7.42
CA SER A 168 -9.87 10.13 -7.67
C SER A 168 -10.35 8.72 -8.05
N PRO A 169 -10.04 8.22 -9.27
CA PRO A 169 -10.48 6.91 -9.74
C PRO A 169 -10.11 5.73 -8.82
N ASN A 170 -9.03 5.85 -8.03
CA ASN A 170 -8.53 4.77 -7.17
C ASN A 170 -8.93 4.83 -5.69
N SER A 171 -9.49 5.94 -5.18
CA SER A 171 -9.93 6.01 -3.77
C SER A 171 -11.01 4.96 -3.45
N SER A 172 -11.86 4.65 -4.44
CA SER A 172 -12.95 3.68 -4.32
C SER A 172 -12.50 2.22 -4.51
N ARG A 173 -11.47 1.92 -5.32
CA ARG A 173 -10.92 0.57 -5.49
C ARG A 173 -10.11 0.11 -4.27
N VAL A 174 -9.32 1.00 -3.68
CA VAL A 174 -8.53 0.72 -2.47
C VAL A 174 -9.44 0.51 -1.25
N ARG A 175 -10.52 1.30 -1.10
CA ARG A 175 -11.52 1.08 -0.04
C ARG A 175 -12.22 -0.29 -0.13
N ARG A 176 -12.52 -0.78 -1.34
CA ARG A 176 -13.10 -2.12 -1.53
C ARG A 176 -12.12 -3.24 -1.17
N ALA A 177 -10.83 -3.08 -1.45
CA ALA A 177 -9.80 -4.04 -1.05
C ALA A 177 -9.68 -4.18 0.48
N ARG A 178 -9.87 -3.07 1.21
CA ARG A 178 -9.89 -3.04 2.69
C ARG A 178 -11.12 -3.75 3.30
N GLN A 179 -12.31 -3.56 2.72
CA GLN A 179 -13.52 -4.29 3.19
C GLN A 179 -13.42 -5.81 2.97
N SER A 180 -12.68 -6.26 1.95
CA SER A 180 -12.42 -7.68 1.71
C SER A 180 -11.41 -8.29 2.69
N HIS A 181 -10.40 -7.53 3.14
CA HIS A 181 -9.35 -8.02 4.05
C HIS A 181 -9.72 -7.91 5.54
N GLY A 182 -10.80 -7.20 5.88
CA GLY A 182 -11.29 -7.05 7.26
C GLY A 182 -12.30 -8.11 7.72
N ARG A 183 -12.69 -9.06 6.87
CA ARG A 183 -13.52 -10.21 7.30
C ARG A 183 -12.61 -11.30 7.88
N SER A 184 -12.22 -11.12 9.15
CA SER A 184 -11.79 -12.25 9.98
C SER A 184 -12.91 -13.28 10.00
N MET A 185 -12.58 -14.50 9.61
CA MET A 185 -13.42 -15.68 9.79
C MET A 185 -13.68 -15.87 11.29
N SER A 186 -14.88 -15.54 11.75
CA SER A 186 -15.33 -15.88 13.09
C SER A 186 -15.47 -17.40 13.16
N VAL A 187 -14.46 -18.09 13.71
CA VAL A 187 -14.57 -19.50 14.08
C VAL A 187 -15.40 -19.52 15.36
N GLN A 188 -16.65 -19.99 15.23
CA GLN A 188 -17.57 -20.11 16.35
C GLN A 188 -17.08 -21.25 17.25
N SER A 189 -16.35 -20.90 18.31
CA SER A 189 -15.95 -21.82 19.36
C SER A 189 -17.14 -22.12 20.27
N SER A 190 -17.71 -23.31 20.15
CA SER A 190 -18.65 -23.87 21.11
C SER A 190 -17.93 -24.12 22.43
N LEU A 191 -18.35 -23.46 23.50
CA LEU A 191 -18.06 -23.84 24.88
C LEU A 191 -19.37 -23.73 25.67
N ASP A 192 -19.74 -24.86 26.26
CA ASP A 192 -20.88 -25.09 27.13
C ASP A 192 -20.92 -24.14 28.34
N PRO A 193 -22.10 -23.97 28.94
CA PRO A 193 -22.18 -23.80 30.38
C PRO A 193 -23.03 -24.90 31.03
N TYR A 194 -22.41 -25.50 32.04
CA TYR A 194 -22.99 -26.30 33.11
C TYR A 194 -24.42 -25.90 33.51
N GLY A 195 -25.31 -26.88 33.50
CA GLY A 195 -26.64 -26.81 34.13
C GLY A 195 -27.09 -28.22 34.50
N SER A 196 -26.75 -28.66 35.71
CA SER A 196 -27.24 -29.91 36.28
C SER A 196 -28.76 -29.84 36.47
N ASN A 197 -29.50 -30.87 36.06
CA ASN A 197 -30.66 -31.35 36.80
C ASN A 197 -30.94 -32.82 36.47
N THR A 198 -30.98 -33.60 37.54
CA THR A 198 -31.39 -35.00 37.61
C THR A 198 -32.91 -35.12 37.44
N THR A 199 -33.39 -36.06 36.64
CA THR A 199 -34.50 -36.96 37.02
C THR A 199 -34.66 -38.13 36.04
N LEU A 200 -34.94 -39.27 36.65
CA LEU A 200 -35.19 -40.61 36.13
C LEU A 200 -36.41 -40.69 35.20
N SER A 201 -36.39 -41.61 34.23
CA SER A 201 -37.52 -42.51 33.91
C SER A 201 -37.08 -43.62 32.94
N SER A 202 -37.38 -44.85 33.34
CA SER A 202 -37.10 -46.13 32.69
C SER A 202 -38.29 -46.64 31.87
N SER A 203 -38.02 -47.28 30.72
CA SER A 203 -38.77 -48.41 30.11
C SER A 203 -38.17 -48.64 28.71
N GLY A 204 -37.88 -49.84 28.20
CA GLY A 204 -38.13 -51.21 28.61
C GLY A 204 -38.31 -52.06 27.33
N SER A 205 -37.64 -53.22 27.28
CA SER A 205 -37.89 -54.37 26.37
C SER A 205 -37.41 -54.25 24.91
N SER A 206 -36.97 -55.29 24.17
CA SER A 206 -36.42 -56.66 24.35
C SER A 206 -36.14 -57.20 22.92
N GLY A 207 -35.25 -58.18 22.76
CA GLY A 207 -35.14 -59.03 21.54
C GLY A 207 -33.70 -59.19 21.03
N GLU A 208 -32.96 -60.21 21.47
CA GLU A 208 -32.63 -61.46 20.71
C GLU A 208 -31.66 -61.22 19.53
N ALA A 209 -30.36 -61.50 19.65
CA ALA A 209 -29.64 -62.79 19.65
C ALA A 209 -29.34 -63.38 18.25
N VAL A 210 -28.10 -63.92 18.15
CA VAL A 210 -27.57 -64.96 17.23
C VAL A 210 -26.55 -64.52 16.14
N SER A 211 -25.28 -64.58 16.54
CA SER A 211 -24.19 -65.43 16.04
C SER A 211 -23.95 -65.74 14.55
N ALA A 212 -22.75 -65.32 14.10
CA ALA A 212 -21.71 -66.10 13.40
C ALA A 212 -21.82 -66.35 11.85
N PRO A 213 -20.80 -66.93 11.18
CA PRO A 213 -19.69 -66.17 10.58
C PRO A 213 -19.32 -66.59 9.12
N HIS A 214 -18.28 -65.93 8.59
CA HIS A 214 -17.28 -66.44 7.62
C HIS A 214 -17.65 -66.84 6.17
N SER A 215 -16.95 -66.16 5.25
CA SER A 215 -16.25 -66.67 4.06
C SER A 215 -17.03 -67.36 2.94
N LYS A 216 -17.21 -66.65 1.82
CA LYS A 216 -16.35 -66.76 0.63
C LYS A 216 -16.63 -65.62 -0.34
#